data_AF-A0A640N0Y0-F1
#
_entry.id   AF-A0A640N0Y0-F1
#
_cell.length_a   1.000
_cell.length_b   1.000
_cell.length_c   1.000
_cell.angle_alpha   90.00
_cell.angle_beta   90.00
_cell.angle_gamma   90.00
#
_symmetry.space_group_name_H-M   'P 1'
#
loop_
_entity.id
_entity.type
_entity.pdbx_description
1 polymer ?
#
loop_
_entity_poly.entity_id
_entity_poly.type
_entity_poly.pdbx_seq_one_letter_code
_entity_poly.pdbx_strand_id
1 'polypeptide(L)'
;MFYILLFISVLIFGIIWTIITNKYLPSETLDTKNTDRTGYDERQRTMFLEIFSKTFVGLVYTFFIGMILKIFALYQGHHTVYPFNQFPELAYILIVALLLVMNYFIVKKKYTP
;
A
#
# COMPACT_ATOMS: atom_id res chain seq x y z
N MET A 1 16.12 -24.14 -13.91
CA MET A 1 17.02 -22.99 -13.66
C MET A 1 16.26 -21.69 -13.45
N PHE A 2 15.38 -21.26 -14.37
CA PHE A 2 14.56 -20.04 -14.23
C PHE A 2 13.67 -20.00 -12.98
N TYR A 3 12.96 -21.10 -12.67
CA TYR A 3 12.11 -21.19 -11.48
C TYR A 3 12.88 -21.08 -10.14
N ILE A 4 14.13 -21.56 -10.12
CA ILE A 4 14.99 -21.47 -8.94
C ILE A 4 15.41 -20.00 -8.71
N LEU A 5 15.73 -19.27 -9.78
CA LEU A 5 16.02 -17.83 -9.72
C LEU A 5 14.81 -17.01 -9.25
N LEU A 6 13.60 -17.31 -9.75
CA LEU A 6 12.37 -16.66 -9.27
C LEU A 6 12.13 -16.92 -7.77
N PHE A 7 12.30 -18.18 -7.34
CA PHE A 7 12.14 -18.54 -5.93
C PHE A 7 13.12 -17.81 -5.02
N ILE A 8 14.39 -17.74 -5.43
CA ILE A 8 15.43 -16.98 -4.70
C ILE A 8 15.09 -15.49 -4.67
N SER A 9 14.62 -14.92 -5.78
CA SER A 9 14.21 -13.51 -5.84
C SER A 9 13.07 -13.20 -4.87
N VAL A 10 12.06 -14.08 -4.76
CA VAL A 10 10.95 -13.92 -3.83
C VAL A 10 11.43 -14.03 -2.38
N LEU A 11 12.35 -14.96 -2.08
CA LEU A 11 12.93 -15.08 -0.74
C LEU A 11 13.72 -13.85 -0.33
N ILE A 12 14.60 -13.35 -1.20
CA ILE A 12 15.40 -12.14 -0.94
C ILE A 12 14.46 -10.94 -0.74
N PHE A 13 13.45 -10.80 -1.60
CA PHE A 13 12.45 -9.74 -1.45
C PHE A 13 11.71 -9.85 -0.11
N GLY A 14 11.27 -11.05 0.29
CA GLY A 14 10.60 -11.27 1.57
C GLY A 14 11.46 -10.86 2.77
N ILE A 15 12.74 -11.23 2.78
CA ILE A 15 13.68 -10.85 3.85
C ILE A 15 13.88 -9.33 3.91
N ILE A 16 14.18 -8.69 2.76
CA ILE A 16 14.37 -7.23 2.69
C ILE A 16 13.09 -6.51 3.12
N TRP A 17 11.94 -6.97 2.63
CA TRP A 17 10.64 -6.40 2.97
C TRP A 17 10.35 -6.51 4.46
N THR A 18 10.69 -7.63 5.09
CA THR A 18 10.50 -7.85 6.53
C THR A 18 11.38 -6.91 7.37
N ILE A 19 12.61 -6.63 6.92
CA ILE A 19 13.50 -5.67 7.59
C ILE A 19 12.94 -4.25 7.46
N ILE A 20 12.46 -3.89 6.27
CA ILE A 20 11.84 -2.58 6.02
C ILE A 20 10.60 -2.42 6.90
N THR A 21 9.70 -3.40 6.92
CA THR A 21 8.47 -3.31 7.70
C THR A 21 8.77 -3.19 9.19
N ASN A 22 9.65 -4.01 9.74
CA ASN A 22 10.04 -3.92 11.15
C ASN A 22 10.68 -2.57 11.54
N LYS A 23 11.27 -1.85 10.59
CA LYS A 23 11.91 -0.55 10.85
C LYS A 23 10.93 0.62 10.80
N TYR A 24 9.97 0.59 9.88
CA TYR A 24 9.11 1.74 9.58
C TYR A 24 7.68 1.60 10.11
N LEU A 25 7.20 0.39 10.40
CA LEU A 25 5.88 0.17 10.97
C LEU A 25 5.91 0.28 12.50
N PRO A 26 4.89 0.88 13.12
CA PRO A 26 4.77 0.92 14.57
C PRO A 26 4.63 -0.50 15.14
N SER A 27 5.17 -0.70 16.34
CA SER A 27 5.16 -1.99 17.05
C SER A 27 3.78 -2.63 17.17
N GLU A 28 2.70 -1.85 17.21
CA GLU A 28 1.32 -2.35 17.27
C GLU A 28 0.84 -3.07 16.01
N THR A 29 1.49 -2.81 14.88
CA THR A 29 1.22 -3.50 13.61
C THR A 29 2.14 -4.70 13.39
N LEU A 30 3.03 -4.99 14.34
CA LEU A 30 4.01 -6.07 14.30
C LEU A 30 3.79 -7.03 15.47
N ASP A 31 3.82 -8.33 15.23
CA ASP A 31 3.65 -9.36 16.27
C ASP A 31 4.96 -9.56 17.07
N THR A 32 5.60 -8.45 17.48
CA THR A 32 6.88 -8.47 18.19
C THR A 32 6.70 -7.88 19.59
N LYS A 33 6.81 -8.75 20.60
CA LYS A 33 6.66 -8.44 22.03
C LYS A 33 7.73 -7.50 22.62
N ASN A 34 8.66 -6.99 21.79
CA ASN A 34 9.75 -6.16 22.26
C ASN A 34 9.31 -4.70 22.31
N THR A 35 9.54 -4.11 23.49
CA THR A 35 9.39 -2.70 23.83
C THR A 35 9.66 -1.76 22.66
N ASP A 36 8.78 -0.79 22.50
CA ASP A 36 8.66 0.11 21.36
C ASP A 36 9.98 0.81 21.00
N ARG A 37 10.79 0.18 20.13
CA ARG A 37 12.08 0.70 19.66
C ARG A 37 11.94 1.70 18.51
N THR A 38 10.71 1.96 18.08
CA THR A 38 10.41 2.82 16.93
C THR A 38 10.45 4.31 17.29
N GLY A 39 10.31 4.65 18.57
CA GLY A 39 10.31 6.04 19.04
C GLY A 39 9.06 6.83 18.63
N TYR A 40 8.02 6.17 18.12
CA TYR A 40 6.75 6.83 17.80
C TYR A 40 5.96 7.13 19.08
N ASP A 41 5.50 8.36 19.21
CA ASP A 41 4.55 8.75 20.25
C ASP A 41 3.16 8.11 19.99
N GLU A 42 2.36 7.88 21.03
CA GLU A 42 1.05 7.21 20.97
C GLU A 42 0.12 7.86 19.92
N ARG A 43 0.21 9.19 19.80
CA ARG A 43 -0.51 9.99 18.80
C ARG A 43 -0.06 9.70 17.38
N GLN A 44 1.25 9.55 17.14
CA GLN A 44 1.80 9.24 15.82
C GLN A 44 1.45 7.81 15.39
N ARG A 45 1.46 6.86 16.34
CA ARG A 45 1.06 5.47 16.12
C ARG A 45 -0.41 5.39 15.68
N THR A 46 -1.29 6.05 16.43
CA THR A 46 -2.73 6.12 16.11
C THR A 46 -2.98 6.80 14.76
N MET A 47 -2.26 7.89 14.48
CA MET A 47 -2.34 8.61 13.22
C MET A 47 -1.93 7.72 12.03
N PHE A 48 -0.83 6.98 12.16
CA PHE A 48 -0.35 6.06 11.13
C PHE A 48 -1.36 4.93 10.85
N LEU A 49 -1.91 4.33 11.92
CA LEU A 49 -2.89 3.26 11.82
C LEU A 49 -4.20 3.75 11.18
N GLU A 50 -4.65 4.98 11.49
CA GLU A 50 -5.82 5.60 10.85
C GLU A 50 -5.55 5.84 9.35
N ILE A 51 -4.37 6.34 8.97
CA ILE A 51 -3.99 6.54 7.56
C ILE A 51 -3.99 5.20 6.83
N PHE A 52 -3.33 4.19 7.39
CA PHE A 52 -3.22 2.86 6.78
C PHE A 52 -4.60 2.22 6.57
N SER A 53 -5.46 2.29 7.58
CA SER A 53 -6.82 1.78 7.52
C SER A 53 -7.65 2.49 6.45
N LYS A 54 -7.62 3.82 6.40
CA LYS A 54 -8.34 4.60 5.38
C LYS A 54 -7.81 4.34 3.97
N THR A 55 -6.49 4.16 3.81
CA THR A 55 -5.91 3.80 2.52
C THR A 55 -6.31 2.41 2.07
N PHE A 56 -6.38 1.44 2.99
CA PHE A 56 -6.81 0.09 2.68
C PHE A 56 -8.28 0.06 2.24
N VAL A 57 -9.16 0.76 2.96
CA VAL A 57 -10.58 0.90 2.58
C VAL A 57 -10.70 1.59 1.22
N GLY A 58 -9.98 2.69 0.99
CA GLY A 58 -9.96 3.37 -0.31
C GLY A 58 -9.50 2.46 -1.45
N LEU A 59 -8.46 1.67 -1.21
CA LEU A 59 -7.91 0.70 -2.15
C LEU A 59 -8.97 -0.35 -2.54
N VAL A 60 -9.68 -0.92 -1.55
CA VAL A 60 -10.80 -1.84 -1.77
C VAL A 60 -11.90 -1.20 -2.62
N TYR A 61 -12.28 0.06 -2.34
CA TYR A 61 -13.24 0.79 -3.16
C TYR A 61 -12.79 0.95 -4.61
N THR A 62 -11.52 1.28 -4.87
CA THR A 62 -11.00 1.37 -6.24
C THR A 62 -11.03 0.04 -6.97
N PHE A 63 -10.80 -1.10 -6.30
CA PHE A 63 -10.97 -2.41 -6.92
C PHE A 63 -12.43 -2.69 -7.30
N PHE A 64 -13.38 -2.40 -6.40
CA PHE A 64 -14.81 -2.56 -6.71
C PHE A 64 -15.24 -1.68 -7.88
N ILE A 65 -14.82 -0.41 -7.91
CA ILE A 65 -15.12 0.51 -9.02
C ILE A 65 -14.51 -0.02 -10.32
N GLY A 66 -13.25 -0.46 -10.30
CA GLY A 66 -12.59 -1.04 -11.48
C GLY A 66 -13.32 -2.28 -12.01
N MET A 67 -13.81 -3.14 -11.11
CA MET A 67 -14.60 -4.32 -11.48
C MET A 67 -15.95 -3.93 -12.10
N ILE A 68 -16.65 -2.96 -11.51
CA ILE A 68 -17.92 -2.42 -12.04
C ILE A 68 -17.69 -1.84 -13.45
N LEU A 69 -16.68 -1.00 -13.63
CA LEU A 69 -16.36 -0.39 -14.93
C LEU A 69 -16.04 -1.44 -16.01
N LYS A 70 -15.37 -2.54 -15.64
CA LYS A 70 -15.14 -3.68 -16.54
C LYS A 70 -16.44 -4.40 -16.89
N ILE A 71 -17.34 -4.63 -15.93
CA ILE A 71 -18.63 -5.31 -16.15
C ILE A 71 -19.51 -4.51 -17.12
N PHE A 72 -19.55 -3.19 -16.99
CA PHE A 72 -20.35 -2.32 -17.86
C PHE A 72 -19.69 -2.03 -19.23
N ALA A 73 -18.58 -2.69 -19.55
CA ALA A 73 -17.81 -2.51 -20.79
C ALA A 73 -17.44 -1.03 -21.09
N LEU A 74 -17.49 -0.14 -20.09
CA LEU A 74 -17.09 1.26 -20.21
C LEU A 74 -15.57 1.40 -20.42
N TYR A 75 -14.82 0.31 -20.19
CA TYR A 75 -13.40 0.19 -20.42
C TYR A 75 -13.13 -0.62 -21.71
N GLN A 76 -13.51 -0.10 -22.87
CA GLN A 76 -13.05 -0.65 -24.16
C GLN A 76 -11.56 -0.29 -24.34
N GLY A 77 -10.70 -1.27 -24.04
CA GLY A 77 -9.24 -1.15 -23.93
C GLY A 77 -8.48 -0.94 -25.24
N HIS A 78 -8.89 -0.01 -26.09
CA HIS A 78 -8.20 0.27 -27.36
C HIS A 78 -7.19 1.43 -27.29
N HIS A 79 -7.15 2.18 -26.18
CA HIS A 79 -6.21 3.29 -26.00
C HIS A 79 -5.57 3.28 -24.61
N THR A 80 -4.77 2.26 -24.31
CA THR A 80 -3.97 2.22 -23.07
C THR A 80 -2.59 2.84 -23.31
N VAL A 81 -2.30 3.92 -22.59
CA VAL A 81 -1.04 4.67 -22.66
C VAL A 81 0.10 3.80 -22.11
N TYR A 82 1.18 3.65 -22.89
CA TYR A 82 2.42 3.01 -22.42
C TYR A 82 2.97 3.76 -21.19
N PRO A 83 3.35 3.11 -20.07
CA PRO A 83 3.59 1.68 -19.88
C PRO A 83 2.45 0.88 -19.21
N PHE A 84 1.29 1.49 -18.96
CA PHE A 84 0.19 0.88 -18.18
C PHE A 84 -0.51 -0.30 -18.87
N ASN A 85 -0.25 -0.52 -20.16
CA ASN A 85 -0.75 -1.69 -20.90
C ASN A 85 0.05 -2.97 -20.61
N GLN A 86 1.36 -2.84 -20.37
CA GLN A 86 2.23 -4.00 -20.10
C GLN A 86 2.30 -4.35 -18.61
N PHE A 87 2.13 -3.35 -17.74
CA PHE A 87 2.18 -3.51 -16.28
C PHE A 87 0.98 -2.81 -15.63
N PRO A 88 -0.22 -3.42 -15.69
CA PRO A 88 -1.40 -2.88 -15.01
C PRO A 88 -1.17 -2.70 -13.49
N GLU A 89 -0.24 -3.46 -12.90
CA GLU A 89 0.18 -3.36 -11.50
C GLU A 89 0.74 -1.98 -11.15
N LEU A 90 1.43 -1.32 -12.08
CA LEU A 90 1.96 0.04 -11.87
C LEU A 90 0.84 1.06 -11.67
N ALA A 91 -0.28 0.91 -12.39
CA ALA A 91 -1.44 1.78 -12.21
C ALA A 91 -2.01 1.66 -10.80
N TYR A 92 -2.13 0.43 -10.28
CA TYR A 92 -2.61 0.20 -8.92
C TYR A 92 -1.66 0.75 -7.86
N ILE A 93 -0.34 0.58 -8.04
CA ILE A 93 0.67 1.16 -7.11
C ILE A 93 0.55 2.69 -7.09
N LEU A 94 0.35 3.32 -8.24
CA LEU A 94 0.21 4.78 -8.35
C LEU A 94 -1.08 5.26 -7.66
N ILE A 95 -2.20 4.57 -7.86
CA ILE A 95 -3.48 4.84 -7.19
C ILE A 95 -3.31 4.73 -5.66
N VAL A 96 -2.65 3.66 -5.18
CA VAL A 96 -2.41 3.47 -3.75
C VAL A 96 -1.51 4.57 -3.19
N ALA A 97 -0.46 4.96 -3.90
CA ALA A 97 0.40 6.07 -3.49
C ALA A 97 -0.37 7.40 -3.38
N LEU A 98 -1.24 7.69 -4.37
CA LEU A 98 -2.07 8.90 -4.37
C LEU A 98 -3.06 8.89 -3.20
N LEU A 99 -3.75 7.76 -2.97
CA LEU A 99 -4.64 7.58 -1.83
C LEU A 99 -3.91 7.74 -0.49
N LEU A 100 -2.68 7.25 -0.39
CA LEU A 100 -1.87 7.36 0.82
C LEU A 100 -1.50 8.82 1.10
N VAL A 101 -1.05 9.56 0.09
CA VAL A 101 -0.75 10.99 0.23
C VAL A 101 -2.01 11.78 0.63
N MET A 102 -3.15 11.54 -0.02
CA MET A 102 -4.41 12.20 0.32
C MET A 102 -4.85 11.91 1.75
N ASN A 103 -4.86 10.63 2.15
CA ASN A 103 -5.26 10.24 3.50
C ASN A 103 -4.27 10.77 4.54
N TYR A 104 -2.98 10.84 4.23
CA TYR A 104 -1.98 11.48 5.08
C TYR A 104 -2.33 12.95 5.34
N PHE A 105 -2.66 13.75 4.31
CA PHE A 105 -3.04 15.15 4.50
C PHE A 105 -4.34 15.31 5.29
N ILE A 106 -5.36 14.51 5.00
CA ILE A 106 -6.66 14.56 5.69
C ILE A 106 -6.50 14.25 7.18
N VAL A 107 -5.78 13.18 7.50
CA VAL A 107 -5.58 12.76 8.88
C VAL A 107 -4.60 13.73 9.58
N LYS A 108 -3.55 14.22 8.91
CA LYS A 108 -2.65 15.24 9.48
C LYS A 108 -3.39 16.49 9.91
N LYS A 109 -4.35 16.96 9.10
CA LYS A 109 -5.21 18.10 9.44
C LYS A 109 -6.09 17.86 10.67
N LYS A 110 -6.44 16.59 10.96
CA LYS A 110 -7.23 16.21 12.14
C LYS A 110 -6.39 16.21 13.44
N TYR A 111 -5.09 15.92 13.32
CA TYR A 111 -4.17 15.81 14.46
C TYR A 111 -3.26 17.03 14.66
N THR A 112 -3.27 17.98 13.72
CA THR A 112 -2.59 19.28 13.84
C THR A 112 -3.66 20.37 13.97
N PRO A 113 -3.75 21.09 15.10
CA PRO A 113 -4.74 22.15 15.29
C PRO A 113 -4.53 23.33 14.33
#